data_AF-A0A1V2I660-F1
#
_entry.id   AF-A0A1V2I660-F1
#
_cell.length_a   1.000
_cell.length_b   1.000
_cell.length_c   1.000
_cell.angle_alpha   90.00
_cell.angle_beta   90.00
_cell.angle_gamma   90.00
#
_symmetry.space_group_name_H-M   'P 1'
#
loop_
_entity.id
_entity.type
_entity.pdbx_description
1 polymer ?
#
loop_
_entity_poly.entity_id
_entity_poly.type
_entity_poly.pdbx_seq_one_letter_code
_entity_poly.pdbx_strand_id
1 'polypeptide(L)'
;MRRGEVWWADFGERRPVVLLSEGANAEFRAMQIVDPVTIDITDFGLEVTVGAAEGLPLEGVVRVAFPRPGFTPCTWLATVTEQDVIERAGVLSGAKLSEIEEALRLGGIATEPEFQRRSR
;
A
#
# COMPACT_ATOMS: atom_id res chain seq x y z
N MET A 1 12.96 5.20 7.22
CA MET A 1 11.79 4.33 6.96
C MET A 1 12.12 3.40 5.81
N ARG A 2 11.55 2.19 5.76
CA ARG A 2 11.94 1.13 4.79
C ARG A 2 10.74 0.47 4.13
N ARG A 3 10.97 -0.11 2.94
CA ARG A 3 9.97 -0.93 2.25
C ARG A 3 9.50 -2.08 3.16
N GLY A 4 8.19 -2.31 3.19
CA GLY A 4 7.53 -3.36 3.99
C GLY A 4 7.23 -2.97 5.43
N GLU A 5 7.69 -1.81 5.90
CA GLU A 5 7.24 -1.28 7.19
C GLU A 5 5.80 -0.80 7.14
N VAL A 6 5.07 -1.02 8.23
CA VAL A 6 3.71 -0.50 8.42
C VAL A 6 3.77 0.69 9.36
N TRP A 7 3.16 1.79 8.94
CA TRP A 7 3.16 3.06 9.67
C TRP A 7 1.75 3.61 9.79
N TRP A 8 1.47 4.33 10.86
CA TRP A 8 0.33 5.22 10.92
C TRP A 8 0.69 6.55 10.27
N ALA A 9 -0.12 6.99 9.31
CA ALA A 9 0.04 8.26 8.61
C ALA A 9 -1.15 9.19 8.89
N ASP A 10 -0.92 10.49 8.79
CA ASP A 10 -1.92 11.54 8.88
C ASP A 10 -2.35 11.99 7.48
N PHE A 11 -3.58 11.70 7.10
CA PHE A 11 -4.20 12.23 5.88
C PHE A 11 -5.35 13.21 6.20
N GLY A 12 -5.25 13.93 7.32
CA GLY A 12 -6.38 14.62 7.96
C GLY A 12 -7.17 13.71 8.91
N GLU A 13 -6.86 12.41 8.86
CA GLU A 13 -7.23 11.39 9.83
C GLU A 13 -6.13 10.33 9.85
N ARG A 14 -6.04 9.62 10.97
CA ARG A 14 -5.00 8.62 11.18
C ARG A 14 -5.32 7.33 10.42
N ARG A 15 -4.53 7.01 9.38
CA ARG A 15 -4.69 5.80 8.55
C ARG A 15 -3.42 4.94 8.58
N PRO A 16 -3.53 3.61 8.67
CA PRO A 16 -2.37 2.74 8.54
C PRO A 16 -1.96 2.58 7.07
N VAL A 17 -0.66 2.53 6.82
CA VAL A 17 -0.06 2.38 5.48
C VAL A 17 1.08 1.39 5.48
N VAL A 18 1.22 0.64 4.39
CA VAL A 18 2.43 -0.15 4.07
C VAL A 18 3.32 0.70 3.17
N LEU A 19 4.59 0.87 3.53
CA LEU A 19 5.58 1.49 2.66
C LEU A 19 5.99 0.52 1.54
N LEU A 20 5.86 0.97 0.30
CA LEU A 20 6.13 0.21 -0.92
C LEU A 20 7.42 0.62 -1.61
N SER A 21 8.12 1.67 -1.19
CA SER A 21 9.40 2.05 -1.78
C SER A 21 10.41 2.36 -0.69
N GLU A 22 11.69 2.27 -1.06
CA GLU A 22 12.73 2.96 -0.29
C GLU A 22 12.57 4.46 -0.51
N GLY A 23 12.81 5.25 0.53
CA GLY A 23 12.63 6.70 0.48
C GLY A 23 13.57 7.33 -0.52
N ALA A 24 13.05 7.89 -1.59
CA ALA A 24 13.81 8.70 -2.52
C ALA A 24 13.41 10.16 -2.28
N ASN A 25 14.38 11.04 -2.02
CA ASN A 25 14.12 12.45 -1.70
C ASN A 25 13.14 12.66 -0.53
N ALA A 26 13.18 11.77 0.47
CA ALA A 26 12.25 11.76 1.61
C ALA A 26 10.76 11.51 1.27
N GLU A 27 10.47 11.01 0.05
CA GLU A 27 9.15 10.57 -0.38
C GLU A 27 9.10 9.03 -0.51
N PHE A 28 7.98 8.46 -0.11
CA PHE A 28 7.71 7.03 -0.10
C PHE A 28 6.38 6.75 -0.79
N ARG A 29 6.36 5.72 -1.65
CA ARG A 29 5.09 5.16 -2.12
C ARG A 29 4.51 4.31 -1.01
N ALA A 30 3.22 4.48 -0.74
CA ALA A 30 2.55 3.76 0.33
C ALA A 30 1.13 3.35 -0.05
N MET A 31 0.70 2.19 0.41
CA MET A 31 -0.68 1.72 0.27
C MET A 31 -1.39 1.82 1.60
N GLN A 32 -2.57 2.43 1.64
CA GLN A 32 -3.39 2.41 2.84
C GLN A 32 -3.91 0.99 3.12
N ILE A 33 -3.92 0.62 4.39
CA ILE A 33 -4.63 -0.54 4.91
C ILE A 33 -6.03 -0.04 5.28
N VAL A 34 -7.05 -0.69 4.72
CA VAL A 34 -8.46 -0.30 4.84
C VAL A 34 -9.30 -1.47 5.32
N ASP A 35 -10.54 -1.21 5.75
CA ASP A 35 -11.48 -2.27 6.10
C ASP A 35 -11.79 -3.14 4.87
N PRO A 36 -11.93 -4.47 5.01
CA PRO A 36 -12.28 -5.38 3.91
C PRO A 36 -13.67 -5.06 3.34
N VAL A 37 -13.87 -5.34 2.05
CA VAL A 37 -15.22 -5.27 1.48
C VAL A 37 -16.06 -6.47 1.91
N THR A 38 -17.37 -6.27 1.99
CA THR A 38 -18.35 -7.32 2.32
C THR A 38 -19.02 -7.94 1.08
N ILE A 39 -18.63 -7.50 -0.11
CA ILE A 39 -19.17 -7.95 -1.39
C ILE A 39 -18.08 -8.63 -2.22
N ASP A 40 -18.46 -9.51 -3.15
CA ASP A 40 -17.50 -10.12 -4.07
C ASP A 40 -16.93 -9.08 -5.04
N ILE A 41 -15.61 -8.95 -5.02
CA ILE A 41 -14.85 -8.03 -5.87
C ILE A 41 -13.87 -8.75 -6.80
N THR A 42 -13.96 -10.08 -6.93
CA THR A 42 -12.97 -10.90 -7.64
C THR A 42 -12.67 -10.39 -9.06
N ASP A 43 -13.68 -9.89 -9.78
CA ASP A 43 -13.47 -9.33 -11.12
C ASP A 43 -12.89 -7.89 -11.09
N PHE A 44 -13.06 -7.16 -9.99
CA PHE A 44 -12.75 -5.74 -9.86
C PHE A 44 -11.41 -5.47 -9.20
N GLY A 45 -10.88 -6.43 -8.44
CA GLY A 45 -9.63 -6.26 -7.72
C GLY A 45 -9.32 -7.44 -6.80
N LEU A 46 -8.30 -7.23 -5.98
CA LEU A 46 -7.82 -8.18 -4.99
C LEU A 46 -7.62 -7.48 -3.64
N GLU A 47 -7.87 -8.20 -2.57
CA GLU A 47 -7.54 -7.81 -1.21
C GLU A 47 -6.48 -8.74 -0.65
N VAL A 48 -5.42 -8.15 -0.11
CA VAL A 48 -4.39 -8.85 0.66
C VAL A 48 -4.61 -8.54 2.13
N THR A 49 -4.97 -9.55 2.92
CA THR A 49 -5.17 -9.40 4.36
C THR A 49 -3.86 -9.09 5.07
N VAL A 50 -3.91 -8.10 5.96
CA VAL A 50 -2.78 -7.62 6.77
C VAL A 50 -3.29 -7.34 8.18
N GLY A 51 -2.68 -7.96 9.20
CA GLY A 51 -3.13 -7.76 10.57
C GLY A 51 -2.33 -8.50 11.64
N ALA A 52 -3.00 -9.00 12.68
CA ALA A 52 -2.36 -9.62 13.84
C ALA A 52 -1.53 -10.87 13.49
N ALA A 53 -1.90 -11.59 12.42
CA ALA A 53 -1.10 -12.71 11.91
C ALA A 53 0.34 -12.28 11.52
N GLU A 54 0.49 -11.01 11.12
CA GLU A 54 1.76 -10.38 10.74
C GLU A 54 2.41 -9.64 11.92
N GLY A 55 1.85 -9.77 13.14
CA GLY A 55 2.32 -9.11 14.35
C GLY A 55 1.93 -7.63 14.45
N LEU A 56 0.91 -7.18 13.70
CA LEU A 56 0.45 -5.80 13.70
C LEU A 56 -0.66 -5.54 14.75
N PRO A 57 -0.75 -4.32 15.31
CA PRO A 57 -1.78 -3.94 16.27
C PRO A 57 -3.09 -3.49 15.59
N LEU A 58 -3.39 -4.00 14.39
CA LEU A 58 -4.53 -3.61 13.56
C LEU A 58 -4.97 -4.79 12.70
N GLU A 59 -6.15 -4.67 12.09
CA GLU A 59 -6.67 -5.59 11.09
C GLU A 59 -7.13 -4.80 9.86
N GLY A 60 -6.98 -5.39 8.67
CA GLY A 60 -7.47 -4.80 7.45
C GLY A 60 -6.92 -5.47 6.20
N VAL A 61 -7.05 -4.79 5.07
CA VAL A 61 -6.60 -5.25 3.76
C VAL A 61 -5.85 -4.16 3.02
N VAL A 62 -4.86 -4.57 2.25
CA VAL A 62 -4.36 -3.77 1.13
C VAL A 62 -5.21 -4.12 -0.08
N ARG A 63 -5.96 -3.14 -0.59
CA ARG A 63 -6.88 -3.32 -1.72
C ARG A 63 -6.28 -2.79 -3.01
N VAL A 64 -6.23 -3.62 -4.05
CA VAL A 64 -5.76 -3.25 -5.38
C VAL A 64 -6.88 -3.47 -6.39
N ALA A 65 -7.31 -2.40 -7.07
CA ALA A 65 -8.28 -2.51 -8.15
C ALA A 65 -7.58 -2.87 -9.47
N PHE A 66 -8.23 -3.70 -10.29
CA PHE A 66 -7.72 -4.07 -11.61
C PHE A 66 -8.01 -2.97 -12.65
N PRO A 67 -7.09 -2.74 -13.61
CA PRO A 67 -7.31 -1.77 -14.68
C PRO A 67 -8.52 -2.16 -15.52
N ARG A 68 -9.41 -1.20 -15.79
CA ARG A 68 -10.56 -1.38 -16.68
C ARG A 68 -10.72 -0.19 -17.62
N PRO A 69 -11.00 -0.42 -18.92
CA PRO A 69 -11.27 0.68 -19.83
C PRO A 69 -12.42 1.57 -19.34
N GLY A 70 -12.20 2.88 -19.32
CA GLY A 70 -13.22 3.86 -18.90
C GLY A 70 -13.47 3.94 -17.38
N PHE A 71 -12.69 3.24 -16.56
CA PHE A 71 -12.76 3.31 -15.10
C PHE A 71 -11.42 3.73 -14.51
N THR A 72 -11.42 4.75 -13.65
CA THR A 72 -10.24 5.09 -12.86
C THR A 72 -10.26 4.22 -11.60
N PRO A 73 -9.32 3.26 -11.44
CA PRO A 73 -9.29 2.42 -10.26
C PRO A 73 -9.07 3.28 -8.99
N CYS A 74 -9.97 3.14 -8.01
CA CYS A 74 -9.83 3.78 -6.70
C CYS A 74 -8.85 2.97 -5.82
N THR A 75 -7.59 2.89 -6.24
CA THR A 75 -6.54 2.31 -5.39
C THR A 75 -6.09 3.36 -4.37
N TRP A 76 -5.99 2.98 -3.10
CA TRP A 76 -5.52 3.85 -2.00
C TRP A 76 -3.99 4.03 -1.97
N LEU A 77 -3.41 4.22 -3.14
CA LEU A 77 -1.98 4.43 -3.32
C LEU A 77 -1.66 5.91 -3.12
N ALA A 78 -0.83 6.19 -2.14
CA ALA A 78 -0.40 7.54 -1.80
C ALA A 78 1.12 7.68 -1.95
N THR A 79 1.56 8.93 -2.05
CA THR A 79 2.93 9.32 -1.74
C THR A 79 2.90 9.98 -0.38
N VAL A 80 3.77 9.53 0.53
CA VAL A 80 3.92 10.09 1.88
C VAL A 80 5.36 10.53 2.11
N THR A 81 5.55 11.50 2.98
CA THR A 81 6.85 11.97 3.44
C THR A 81 7.12 11.52 4.87
N GLU A 82 8.33 11.77 5.37
CA GLU A 82 8.64 11.57 6.79
C GLU A 82 7.80 12.43 7.73
N GLN A 83 7.16 13.50 7.24
CA GLN A 83 6.30 14.38 8.03
C GLN A 83 4.86 13.86 8.11
N ASP A 84 4.43 13.06 7.13
CA ASP A 84 3.06 12.54 7.04
C ASP A 84 2.87 11.28 7.90
N VAL A 85 3.94 10.72 8.44
CA VAL A 85 3.96 9.46 9.18
C VAL A 85 4.25 9.69 10.67
N ILE A 86 3.45 9.06 11.51
CA ILE A 86 3.36 9.34 12.94
C ILE A 86 4.15 8.30 13.74
N GLU A 87 3.74 7.04 13.66
CA GLU A 87 4.37 5.96 14.43
C GLU A 87 4.39 4.64 13.65
N ARG A 88 5.45 3.87 13.85
CA ARG A 88 5.62 2.56 13.22
C ARG A 88 4.74 1.52 13.93
N ALA A 89 3.84 0.90 13.18
CA ALA A 89 2.96 -0.17 13.66
C ALA A 89 3.64 -1.56 13.61
N GLY A 90 4.56 -1.77 12.68
CA GLY A 90 5.29 -3.04 12.56
C GLY A 90 6.03 -3.18 11.23
N VAL A 91 6.36 -4.42 10.87
CA VAL A 91 6.98 -4.77 9.59
C VAL A 91 6.41 -6.08 9.10
N LEU A 92 6.07 -6.11 7.81
CA LEU A 92 5.55 -7.31 7.18
C LEU A 92 6.67 -8.33 6.96
N SER A 93 6.31 -9.61 7.00
CA SER A 93 7.21 -10.66 6.52
C SER A 93 7.49 -10.47 5.02
N GLY A 94 8.65 -10.96 4.56
CA GLY A 94 8.98 -10.92 3.13
C GLY A 94 7.93 -11.61 2.26
N ALA A 95 7.37 -12.73 2.74
CA ALA A 95 6.31 -13.45 2.04
C ALA A 95 5.03 -12.62 1.89
N LYS A 96 4.59 -11.95 2.97
CA LYS A 96 3.41 -11.08 2.93
C LYS A 96 3.64 -9.85 2.04
N LEU A 97 4.84 -9.27 2.09
CA LEU A 97 5.19 -8.17 1.19
C LEU A 97 5.15 -8.61 -0.28
N SER A 98 5.65 -9.80 -0.60
CA SER A 98 5.57 -10.35 -1.96
C SER A 98 4.12 -10.60 -2.44
N GLU A 99 3.21 -10.98 -1.54
CA GLU A 99 1.78 -11.09 -1.86
C GLU A 99 1.19 -9.74 -2.28
N ILE A 100 1.53 -8.67 -1.56
CA ILE A 100 1.14 -7.29 -1.90
C ILE A 100 1.76 -6.86 -3.24
N GLU A 101 3.04 -7.17 -3.47
CA GLU A 101 3.72 -6.85 -4.72
C GLU A 101 3.08 -7.53 -5.93
N GLU A 102 2.68 -8.79 -5.79
CA GLU A 102 1.97 -9.52 -6.83
C GLU A 102 0.59 -8.92 -7.10
N ALA A 103 -0.15 -8.52 -6.05
CA ALA A 103 -1.41 -7.82 -6.19
C ALA A 103 -1.24 -6.51 -6.99
N LEU A 104 -0.21 -5.71 -6.65
CA LEU A 104 0.12 -4.46 -7.34
C LEU A 104 0.51 -4.70 -8.80
N ARG A 105 1.26 -5.77 -9.08
CA ARG A 105 1.63 -6.17 -10.44
C ARG A 105 0.39 -6.51 -11.27
N LEU A 106 -0.55 -7.29 -10.72
CA LEU A 106 -1.82 -7.60 -11.37
C LEU A 106 -2.69 -6.35 -11.57
N GLY A 107 -2.62 -5.40 -10.64
CA GLY A 107 -3.26 -4.08 -10.75
C GLY A 107 -2.60 -3.11 -11.74
N GLY A 108 -1.47 -3.48 -12.35
CA GLY A 108 -0.71 -2.59 -13.23
C GLY A 108 -0.09 -1.38 -12.50
N ILE A 109 0.15 -1.50 -11.20
CA ILE A 109 0.57 -0.40 -10.33
C ILE A 109 2.09 -0.41 -10.14
N ALA A 110 2.73 0.72 -10.46
CA ALA A 110 4.15 0.91 -10.20
C ALA A 110 4.40 1.30 -8.73
N THR A 111 5.35 0.62 -8.09
CA THR A 111 5.75 0.86 -6.69
C THR A 111 6.87 1.88 -6.54
N GLU A 112 7.50 2.30 -7.64
CA GLU A 112 8.50 3.37 -7.67
C GLU A 112 7.87 4.71 -8.07
N PRO A 113 8.35 5.85 -7.51
CA PRO A 113 7.94 7.18 -7.96
C PRO A 113 8.29 7.40 -9.45
N GLU A 114 7.38 8.00 -10.22
CA GLU A 114 7.54 8.18 -11.67
C GLU A 114 8.76 9.01 -12.08
N PHE A 115 9.33 9.79 -11.16
CA PHE A 115 10.53 10.60 -11.39
C PHE A 115 11.76 9.76 -11.77
N GLN A 116 11.82 8.48 -11.35
CA GLN A 116 12.92 7.57 -11.65
C GLN A 116 12.89 6.99 -13.08
N ARG A 117 11.77 7.12 -13.82
CA ARG A 117 11.64 6.63 -15.20
C ARG A 117 12.14 7.60 -16.28
N ARG A 118 12.43 8.86 -15.94
CA ARG A 118 12.86 9.89 -16.92
C ARG A 118 14.36 10.09 -17.01
N SER A 119 15.17 9.34 -16.27
CA SER A 119 16.64 9.48 -16.23
C SER A 119 17.40 8.29 -16.82
N ARG A 120 16.81 7.55 -17.76
CA ARG A 120 17.51 6.50 -18.53
C ARG A 120 17.25 6.69 -20.01
#